data_AF-A0A537LI75-F1
#
_entry.id   AF-A0A537LI75-F1
#
_cell.length_a   1.000
_cell.length_b   1.000
_cell.length_c   1.000
_cell.angle_alpha   90.00
_cell.angle_beta   90.00
_cell.angle_gamma   90.00
#
_symmetry.space_group_name_H-M   'P 1'
#
loop_
_entity.id
_entity.type
_entity.pdbx_description
1 polymer ?
#
loop_
_entity_poly.entity_id
_entity_poly.type
_entity_poly.pdbx_seq_one_letter_code
_entity_poly.pdbx_strand_id
1 'polypeptide(L)'
;MRRGFAVFAGLAPEVIRASAREAEGLRYSSFWVNHPGSTDGLAALALGARETRQIELGIGVIPLSTRGPDSIEEGVRANALPLGRLLLGVGSPNPGALARVRDGVATLRSRLPVRLVVAALGPKMCRTAGEIADAVLLNWLTPEHARRSADWVRAGAAAAGRQPPALVAYVRLALGPA
;
A
#
# COMPACT_ATOMS: atom_id res chain seq x y z
N MET A 1 -9.69 -13.23 9.07
CA MET A 1 -8.53 -12.58 8.40
C MET A 1 -8.95 -12.20 6.99
N ARG A 2 -8.74 -10.94 6.57
CA ARG A 2 -9.03 -10.48 5.19
C ARG A 2 -7.88 -10.88 4.27
N ARG A 3 -8.16 -11.34 3.05
CA ARG A 3 -7.15 -11.78 2.07
C ARG A 3 -6.97 -10.72 0.98
N GLY A 4 -5.73 -10.49 0.56
CA GLY A 4 -5.39 -9.66 -0.59
C GLY A 4 -4.72 -10.47 -1.69
N PHE A 5 -4.85 -10.02 -2.94
CA PHE A 5 -4.13 -10.59 -4.08
C PHE A 5 -3.22 -9.50 -4.66
N ALA A 6 -1.94 -9.79 -4.85
CA ALA A 6 -0.96 -8.79 -5.28
C ALA A 6 -0.25 -9.26 -6.55
N VAL A 7 -0.06 -8.35 -7.49
CA VAL A 7 0.66 -8.61 -8.75
C VAL A 7 1.77 -7.60 -8.98
N PHE A 8 2.72 -7.97 -9.83
CA PHE A 8 3.76 -7.06 -10.31
C PHE A 8 3.18 -6.10 -11.36
N ALA A 9 3.53 -4.81 -11.28
CA ALA A 9 3.03 -3.77 -12.18
C ALA A 9 3.42 -3.98 -13.65
N GLY A 10 4.56 -4.65 -13.90
CA GLY A 10 5.04 -4.93 -15.25
C GLY A 10 4.47 -6.21 -15.88
N LEU A 11 3.45 -6.84 -15.27
CA LEU A 11 2.73 -7.91 -15.95
C LEU A 11 1.96 -7.37 -17.16
N ALA A 12 1.65 -8.27 -18.10
CA ALA A 12 0.85 -7.91 -19.25
C ALA A 12 -0.53 -7.35 -18.82
N PRO A 13 -1.05 -6.31 -19.49
CA PRO A 13 -2.28 -5.63 -19.07
C PRO A 13 -3.49 -6.55 -18.88
N GLU A 14 -3.64 -7.56 -19.73
CA GLU A 14 -4.68 -8.58 -19.67
C GLU A 14 -4.57 -9.46 -18.42
N VAL A 15 -3.35 -9.74 -17.96
CA VAL A 15 -3.11 -10.51 -16.74
C VAL A 15 -3.51 -9.70 -15.51
N ILE A 16 -3.21 -8.39 -15.48
CA ILE A 16 -3.62 -7.50 -14.39
C ILE A 16 -5.14 -7.40 -14.33
N ARG A 17 -5.80 -7.17 -15.48
CA ARG A 17 -7.26 -7.12 -15.59
C ARG A 17 -7.93 -8.41 -15.11
N ALA A 18 -7.50 -9.55 -15.64
CA ALA A 18 -8.04 -10.85 -15.27
C ALA A 18 -7.82 -11.12 -13.78
N SER A 19 -6.61 -10.90 -13.27
CA SER A 19 -6.29 -11.11 -11.85
C SER A 19 -7.17 -10.27 -10.93
N ALA A 20 -7.43 -9.00 -11.25
CA ALA A 20 -8.30 -8.13 -10.46
C ALA A 20 -9.75 -8.63 -10.44
N ARG A 21 -10.28 -8.98 -11.63
CA ARG A 21 -11.64 -9.52 -11.78
C ARG A 21 -11.83 -10.83 -11.01
N GLU A 22 -10.89 -11.78 -11.17
CA GLU A 22 -10.94 -13.06 -10.46
C GLU A 22 -10.76 -12.88 -8.95
N ALA A 23 -9.87 -11.99 -8.52
CA ALA A 23 -9.71 -11.69 -7.09
C ALA A 23 -11.02 -11.19 -6.47
N GLU A 24 -11.75 -10.30 -7.14
CA GLU A 24 -13.06 -9.84 -6.69
C GLU A 24 -14.10 -10.96 -6.70
N GLY A 25 -14.20 -11.73 -7.78
CA GLY A 25 -15.12 -12.88 -7.89
C GLY A 25 -14.90 -13.93 -6.81
N LEU A 26 -13.63 -14.17 -6.43
CA LEU A 26 -13.21 -15.09 -5.37
C LEU A 26 -13.25 -14.46 -3.97
N ARG A 27 -13.81 -13.26 -3.83
CA ARG A 27 -14.01 -12.55 -2.55
C ARG A 27 -12.72 -12.24 -1.81
N TYR A 28 -11.64 -11.95 -2.53
CA TYR A 28 -10.51 -11.24 -1.94
C TYR A 28 -10.98 -9.84 -1.52
N SER A 29 -10.45 -9.35 -0.40
CA SER A 29 -10.81 -8.05 0.15
C SER A 29 -10.06 -6.89 -0.50
N SER A 30 -8.91 -7.17 -1.13
CA SER A 30 -8.08 -6.15 -1.76
C SER A 30 -7.27 -6.73 -2.92
N PHE A 31 -7.06 -5.93 -3.96
CA PHE A 31 -6.17 -6.19 -5.08
C PHE A 31 -5.03 -5.16 -5.07
N TRP A 32 -3.79 -5.62 -5.22
CA TRP A 32 -2.62 -4.77 -5.09
C TRP A 32 -1.69 -4.83 -6.29
N VAL A 33 -1.08 -3.68 -6.59
CA VAL A 33 0.00 -3.55 -7.57
C VAL A 33 1.18 -2.83 -6.92
N ASN A 34 2.41 -3.28 -7.18
CA ASN A 34 3.61 -2.60 -6.68
C ASN A 34 4.00 -1.38 -7.54
N HIS A 35 4.99 -0.60 -7.11
CA HIS A 35 5.53 0.51 -7.92
C HIS A 35 7.06 0.40 -8.01
N PRO A 36 7.60 -0.31 -9.02
CA PRO A 36 9.04 -0.56 -9.13
C PRO A 36 9.84 0.64 -9.66
N GLY A 37 9.19 1.74 -10.06
CA GLY A 37 9.82 2.95 -10.60
C GLY A 37 9.96 2.95 -12.11
N SER A 38 10.38 1.83 -12.74
CA SER A 38 10.41 1.69 -14.21
C SER A 38 9.02 1.54 -14.85
N THR A 39 8.02 1.16 -14.04
CA THR A 39 6.63 0.99 -14.47
C THR A 39 5.73 1.77 -13.54
N ASP A 40 4.79 2.54 -14.09
CA ASP A 40 3.84 3.29 -13.29
C ASP A 40 2.78 2.36 -12.66
N GLY A 41 2.98 2.04 -11.38
CA GLY A 41 2.04 1.26 -10.59
C GLY A 41 0.63 1.86 -10.50
N LEU A 42 0.46 3.19 -10.58
CA LEU A 42 -0.87 3.82 -10.55
C LEU A 42 -1.64 3.52 -11.85
N ALA A 43 -0.97 3.61 -12.99
CA ALA A 43 -1.54 3.25 -14.29
C ALA A 43 -1.85 1.76 -14.36
N ALA A 44 -0.95 0.91 -13.88
CA ALA A 44 -1.18 -0.54 -13.80
C ALA A 44 -2.37 -0.89 -12.89
N LEU A 45 -2.49 -0.28 -11.71
CA LEU A 45 -3.63 -0.49 -10.81
C LEU A 45 -4.95 -0.04 -11.44
N ALA A 46 -4.94 1.03 -12.25
CA ALA A 46 -6.12 1.51 -12.95
C ALA A 46 -6.69 0.49 -13.95
N LEU A 47 -5.86 -0.40 -14.50
CA LEU A 47 -6.32 -1.51 -15.33
C LEU A 47 -7.24 -2.45 -14.54
N GLY A 48 -6.83 -2.83 -13.32
CA GLY A 48 -7.65 -3.65 -12.42
C GLY A 48 -8.84 -2.89 -11.84
N ALA A 49 -8.72 -1.58 -11.65
CA ALA A 49 -9.82 -0.74 -11.17
C ALA A 49 -11.02 -0.74 -12.11
N ARG A 50 -10.78 -0.75 -13.43
CA ARG A 50 -11.83 -0.77 -14.46
C ARG A 50 -12.61 -2.09 -14.53
N GLU A 51 -12.00 -3.18 -14.09
CA GLU A 51 -12.61 -4.51 -14.09
C GLU A 51 -13.38 -4.83 -12.80
N THR A 52 -13.35 -3.92 -11.82
CA THR A 52 -13.84 -4.21 -10.46
C THR A 52 -14.72 -3.10 -9.90
N ARG A 53 -15.59 -3.42 -8.94
CA ARG A 53 -16.58 -2.46 -8.39
C ARG A 53 -16.49 -2.24 -6.88
N GLN A 54 -16.09 -3.25 -6.11
CA GLN A 54 -16.16 -3.27 -4.65
C GLN A 54 -14.82 -3.55 -3.99
N ILE A 55 -13.97 -4.40 -4.59
CA ILE A 55 -12.67 -4.77 -4.01
C ILE A 55 -11.80 -3.53 -3.76
N GLU A 56 -11.13 -3.48 -2.61
CA GLU A 56 -10.19 -2.40 -2.31
C GLU A 56 -8.98 -2.48 -3.25
N LEU A 57 -8.44 -1.34 -3.67
CA LEU A 57 -7.35 -1.25 -4.63
C LEU A 57 -6.13 -0.67 -3.93
N GLY A 58 -5.00 -1.37 -3.96
CA GLY A 58 -3.82 -0.97 -3.21
C GLY A 58 -2.56 -0.78 -4.05
N ILE A 59 -1.78 0.22 -3.67
CA ILE A 59 -0.42 0.43 -4.18
C ILE A 59 0.59 0.02 -3.11
N GLY A 60 1.55 -0.84 -3.46
CA GLY A 60 2.54 -1.36 -2.50
C GLY A 60 3.99 -1.24 -2.99
N VAL A 61 4.75 -0.17 -2.73
CA VAL A 61 4.34 1.21 -2.39
C VAL A 61 5.11 2.16 -3.32
N ILE A 62 4.68 3.42 -3.42
CA ILE A 62 5.41 4.46 -4.17
C ILE A 62 6.55 5.01 -3.29
N PRO A 63 7.82 5.00 -3.75
CA PRO A 63 8.91 5.66 -3.05
C PRO A 63 8.80 7.19 -3.17
N LEU A 64 8.61 7.87 -2.04
CA LEU A 64 8.55 9.34 -1.97
C LEU A 64 9.87 10.02 -2.38
N SER A 65 10.98 9.28 -2.40
CA SER A 65 12.26 9.78 -2.91
C SER A 65 12.30 9.89 -4.42
N THR A 66 11.45 9.16 -5.15
CA THR A 66 11.40 9.18 -6.62
C THR A 66 10.14 9.85 -7.15
N ARG A 67 9.05 9.85 -6.38
CA ARG A 67 7.79 10.49 -6.77
C ARG A 67 7.18 11.22 -5.58
N GLY A 68 7.17 12.56 -5.64
CA GLY A 68 6.64 13.42 -4.58
C GLY A 68 5.11 13.50 -4.56
N PRO A 69 4.51 14.08 -3.51
CA PRO A 69 3.06 14.16 -3.34
C PRO A 69 2.30 14.77 -4.51
N ASP A 70 2.81 15.84 -5.12
CA ASP A 70 2.17 16.51 -6.27
C ASP A 70 1.99 15.54 -7.45
N SER A 71 3.05 14.82 -7.83
CA SER A 71 3.02 13.86 -8.93
C SER A 71 2.20 12.60 -8.61
N ILE A 72 2.14 12.21 -7.33
CA ILE A 72 1.26 11.10 -6.89
C ILE A 72 -0.20 11.52 -7.04
N GLU A 73 -0.55 12.72 -6.58
CA GLU A 73 -1.92 13.24 -6.69
C GLU A 73 -2.35 13.36 -8.15
N GLU A 74 -1.53 13.96 -9.00
CA GLU A 74 -1.78 14.05 -10.43
C GLU A 74 -1.99 12.67 -11.05
N GLY A 75 -1.11 11.70 -10.72
CA GLY A 75 -1.22 10.33 -11.22
C GLY A 75 -2.51 9.63 -10.77
N VAL A 76 -2.94 9.83 -9.53
CA VAL A 76 -4.21 9.29 -9.01
C VAL A 76 -5.40 9.86 -9.79
N ARG A 77 -5.41 11.17 -10.04
CA ARG A 77 -6.48 11.88 -10.77
C ARG A 77 -6.49 11.51 -12.25
N ALA A 78 -5.35 11.55 -12.92
CA ALA A 78 -5.21 11.25 -14.35
C ALA A 78 -5.67 9.82 -14.69
N ASN A 79 -5.49 8.88 -13.75
CA ASN A 79 -5.93 7.49 -13.91
C ASN A 79 -7.36 7.23 -13.41
N ALA A 80 -8.07 8.25 -12.93
CA ALA A 80 -9.42 8.16 -12.37
C ALA A 80 -9.56 7.05 -11.30
N LEU A 81 -8.57 6.91 -10.43
CA LEU A 81 -8.61 5.88 -9.38
C LEU A 81 -9.73 6.17 -8.37
N PRO A 82 -10.51 5.14 -7.96
CA PRO A 82 -11.67 5.33 -7.10
C PRO A 82 -11.24 5.56 -5.64
N LEU A 83 -11.22 6.83 -5.24
CA LEU A 83 -10.63 7.29 -3.96
C LEU A 83 -11.20 6.56 -2.73
N GLY A 84 -12.52 6.32 -2.69
CA GLY A 84 -13.19 5.66 -1.56
C GLY A 84 -12.76 4.21 -1.30
N ARG A 85 -12.14 3.54 -2.29
CA ARG A 85 -11.59 2.19 -2.15
C ARG A 85 -10.08 2.10 -2.38
N LEU A 86 -9.39 3.24 -2.50
CA LEU A 86 -7.94 3.31 -2.72
C LEU A 86 -7.17 3.21 -1.39
N LEU A 87 -6.21 2.29 -1.35
CA LEU A 87 -5.16 2.12 -0.35
C LEU A 87 -3.85 2.64 -0.95
N LEU A 88 -3.56 3.92 -0.76
CA LEU A 88 -2.40 4.58 -1.36
C LEU A 88 -1.17 4.35 -0.50
N GLY A 89 -0.34 3.40 -0.90
CA GLY A 89 0.89 3.07 -0.20
C GLY A 89 2.07 3.94 -0.59
N VAL A 90 2.75 4.47 0.42
CA VAL A 90 3.98 5.24 0.30
C VAL A 90 5.09 4.70 1.21
N GLY A 91 6.33 4.98 0.84
CA GLY A 91 7.50 4.67 1.64
C GLY A 91 8.70 5.50 1.19
N SER A 92 9.85 5.31 1.82
CA SER A 92 11.09 5.95 1.38
C SER A 92 12.31 5.16 1.84
N PRO A 93 13.36 5.06 1.02
CA PRO A 93 14.67 4.62 1.48
C PRO A 93 15.34 5.71 2.34
N ASN A 94 16.35 5.31 3.10
CA ASN A 94 17.28 6.22 3.77
C ASN A 94 18.28 6.81 2.76
N PRO A 95 18.89 7.98 3.07
CA PRO A 95 18.71 8.80 4.27
C PRO A 95 17.44 9.68 4.26
N GLY A 96 17.05 10.17 5.44
CA GLY A 96 15.94 11.11 5.61
C GLY A 96 14.54 10.51 5.47
N ALA A 97 14.41 9.17 5.49
CA ALA A 97 13.15 8.48 5.23
C ALA A 97 12.01 8.91 6.18
N LEU A 98 12.30 9.12 7.46
CA LEU A 98 11.28 9.43 8.47
C LEU A 98 10.60 10.77 8.23
N ALA A 99 11.40 11.84 8.01
CA ALA A 99 10.87 13.17 7.72
C ALA A 99 10.07 13.15 6.41
N ARG A 100 10.68 12.59 5.35
CA ARG A 100 10.04 12.49 4.03
C ARG A 100 8.71 11.76 4.06
N VAL A 101 8.59 10.65 4.81
CA VAL A 101 7.33 9.91 4.95
C VAL A 101 6.31 10.71 5.76
N ARG A 102 6.71 11.37 6.85
CA ARG A 102 5.79 12.23 7.63
C ARG A 102 5.22 13.36 6.78
N ASP A 103 6.10 14.11 6.11
CA ASP A 103 5.70 15.26 5.30
C ASP A 103 4.87 14.82 4.08
N GLY A 104 5.27 13.73 3.43
CA GLY A 104 4.54 13.16 2.30
C GLY A 104 3.15 12.66 2.68
N VAL A 105 3.02 11.95 3.80
CA VAL A 105 1.71 11.50 4.31
C VAL A 105 0.83 12.67 4.70
N ALA A 106 1.37 13.68 5.41
CA ALA A 106 0.62 14.88 5.79
C ALA A 106 0.10 15.63 4.55
N THR A 107 0.96 15.80 3.54
CA THR A 107 0.59 16.46 2.27
C THR A 107 -0.45 15.66 1.49
N LEU A 108 -0.29 14.35 1.35
CA LEU A 108 -1.27 13.53 0.63
C LEU A 108 -2.63 13.51 1.36
N ARG A 109 -2.62 13.47 2.69
CA ARG A 109 -3.84 13.44 3.51
C ARG A 109 -4.68 14.70 3.36
N SER A 110 -4.06 15.86 3.17
CA SER A 110 -4.79 17.12 2.96
C SER A 110 -5.39 17.26 1.56
N ARG A 111 -4.99 16.43 0.60
CA ARG A 111 -5.36 16.57 -0.82
C ARG A 111 -6.20 15.44 -1.38
N LEU A 112 -6.07 14.23 -0.83
CA LEU A 112 -6.76 13.04 -1.29
C LEU A 112 -7.52 12.38 -0.14
N PRO A 113 -8.86 12.21 -0.24
CA PRO A 113 -9.65 11.44 0.72
C PRO A 113 -9.47 9.93 0.48
N VAL A 114 -8.25 9.44 0.66
CA VAL A 114 -7.85 8.03 0.46
C VAL A 114 -7.30 7.47 1.77
N ARG A 115 -7.21 6.15 1.87
CA ARG A 115 -6.54 5.50 2.99
C ARG A 115 -5.05 5.44 2.70
N LEU A 116 -4.24 6.06 3.55
CA LEU A 116 -2.80 6.12 3.41
C LEU A 116 -2.14 4.93 4.09
N VAL A 117 -1.34 4.21 3.31
CA VAL A 117 -0.59 3.05 3.77
C VAL A 117 0.88 3.40 3.84
N VAL A 118 1.56 3.10 4.94
CA VAL A 118 3.00 3.33 5.07
C VAL A 118 3.73 1.99 5.08
N ALA A 119 4.71 1.82 4.19
CA ALA A 119 5.62 0.68 4.28
C ALA A 119 6.62 0.88 5.42
N ALA A 120 6.70 -0.08 6.33
CA ALA A 120 7.57 0.00 7.50
C ALA A 120 8.21 -1.35 7.82
N LEU A 121 9.53 -1.36 8.04
CA LEU A 121 10.28 -2.57 8.41
C LEU A 121 11.09 -2.41 9.70
N GLY A 122 11.66 -1.22 9.91
CA GLY A 122 12.49 -0.90 11.07
C GLY A 122 11.71 -0.26 12.21
N PRO A 123 12.20 -0.35 13.47
CA PRO A 123 11.47 0.12 14.66
C PRO A 123 10.99 1.56 14.59
N LYS A 124 11.87 2.49 14.15
CA LYS A 124 11.55 3.92 14.05
C LYS A 124 10.46 4.21 13.02
N MET A 125 10.48 3.50 11.88
CA MET A 125 9.47 3.67 10.84
C MET A 125 8.15 3.03 11.26
N CYS A 126 8.17 1.86 11.93
CA CYS A 126 6.96 1.23 12.45
C CYS A 126 6.24 2.13 13.47
N ARG A 127 6.97 2.74 14.42
CA ARG A 127 6.38 3.70 15.36
C ARG A 127 5.79 4.91 14.63
N THR A 128 6.56 5.53 13.74
CA THR A 128 6.09 6.64 12.90
C THR A 128 4.81 6.27 12.12
N ALA A 129 4.78 5.10 11.49
CA ALA A 129 3.62 4.62 10.74
C ALA A 129 2.40 4.42 11.65
N GLY A 130 2.60 3.93 12.89
CA GLY A 130 1.58 3.85 13.92
C GLY A 130 0.94 5.19 14.28
N GLU A 131 1.72 6.27 14.24
CA GLU A 131 1.25 7.62 14.56
C GLU A 131 0.42 8.24 13.41
N ILE A 132 0.81 8.01 12.15
CA ILE A 132 0.32 8.83 11.01
C ILE A 132 -0.49 8.08 9.95
N ALA A 133 -0.37 6.76 9.84
CA ALA A 133 -0.94 5.99 8.74
C ALA A 133 -2.36 5.47 9.06
N ASP A 134 -3.12 5.12 8.03
CA ASP A 134 -4.40 4.39 8.19
C ASP A 134 -4.16 2.87 8.15
N ALA A 135 -3.12 2.43 7.43
CA ALA A 135 -2.60 1.07 7.46
C ALA A 135 -1.07 1.04 7.36
N VAL A 136 -0.47 -0.08 7.79
CA VAL A 136 0.97 -0.33 7.67
C VAL A 136 1.18 -1.56 6.80
N LEU A 137 2.00 -1.41 5.75
CA LEU A 137 2.41 -2.51 4.89
C LEU A 137 3.75 -3.07 5.34
N LEU A 138 3.74 -4.35 5.69
CA LEU A 138 4.89 -5.15 6.05
C LEU A 138 5.26 -6.05 4.87
N ASN A 139 6.55 -6.18 4.55
CA ASN A 139 7.00 -7.01 3.44
C ASN A 139 8.35 -7.66 3.78
N TRP A 140 8.64 -8.83 3.19
CA TRP A 140 9.90 -9.55 3.41
C TRP A 140 10.21 -9.87 4.88
N LEU A 141 9.21 -10.32 5.64
CA LEU A 141 9.36 -10.61 7.06
C LEU A 141 9.13 -12.08 7.39
N THR A 142 9.83 -12.55 8.42
CA THR A 142 9.44 -13.77 9.14
C THR A 142 8.19 -13.50 9.99
N PRO A 143 7.43 -14.54 10.39
CA PRO A 143 6.30 -14.37 11.31
C PRO A 143 6.69 -13.69 12.64
N GLU A 144 7.89 -13.97 13.16
CA GLU A 144 8.39 -13.34 14.38
C GLU A 144 8.63 -11.84 14.20
N HIS A 145 9.31 -11.45 13.11
CA HIS A 145 9.55 -10.02 12.86
C HIS A 145 8.27 -9.26 12.54
N ALA A 146 7.28 -9.92 11.93
CA ALA A 146 5.95 -9.34 11.72
C ALA A 146 5.25 -9.03 13.05
N ARG A 147 5.30 -9.95 14.04
CA ARG A 147 4.75 -9.69 15.39
C ARG A 147 5.46 -8.51 16.06
N ARG A 148 6.79 -8.51 16.03
CA ARG A 148 7.60 -7.42 16.61
C ARG A 148 7.32 -6.06 15.94
N SER A 149 7.15 -6.06 14.63
CA SER A 149 6.77 -4.87 13.86
C SER A 149 5.38 -4.37 14.27
N ALA A 150 4.43 -5.27 14.46
CA ALA A 150 3.09 -4.94 14.95
C ALA A 150 3.15 -4.27 16.33
N ASP A 151 4.01 -4.74 17.24
CA ASP A 151 4.17 -4.13 18.57
C ASP A 151 4.71 -2.70 18.48
N TRP A 152 5.70 -2.44 17.60
CA TRP A 152 6.20 -1.08 17.36
C TRP A 152 5.14 -0.16 16.75
N VAL A 153 4.31 -0.67 15.83
CA VAL A 153 3.19 0.08 15.26
C VAL A 153 2.18 0.45 16.34
N ARG A 154 1.77 -0.52 17.18
CA ARG A 154 0.84 -0.26 18.29
C ARG A 154 1.40 0.75 19.29
N ALA A 155 2.70 0.66 19.60
CA ALA A 155 3.36 1.62 20.49
C ALA A 155 3.36 3.05 19.91
N GLY A 156 3.58 3.20 18.59
CA GLY A 156 3.45 4.49 17.91
C GLY A 156 2.04 5.06 17.96
N ALA A 157 1.03 4.22 17.68
CA ALA A 157 -0.37 4.62 17.77
C ALA A 157 -0.77 5.05 19.19
N ALA A 158 -0.34 4.29 20.21
CA ALA A 158 -0.57 4.63 21.61
C ALA A 158 0.08 5.96 22.01
N ALA A 159 1.31 6.21 21.59
CA ALA A 159 2.00 7.48 21.84
C ALA A 159 1.30 8.69 21.19
N ALA A 160 0.64 8.48 20.05
CA ALA A 160 -0.18 9.49 19.38
C ALA A 160 -1.65 9.54 19.87
N GLY A 161 -2.03 8.76 20.89
CA GLY A 161 -3.38 8.76 21.44
C GLY A 161 -4.47 8.30 20.46
N ARG A 162 -4.13 7.42 19.50
CA ARG A 162 -5.02 6.97 18.44
C ARG A 162 -5.18 5.45 18.39
N GLN A 163 -6.22 5.01 17.69
CA GLN A 163 -6.41 3.59 17.39
C GLN A 163 -5.27 3.08 16.49
N PRO A 164 -4.75 1.86 16.74
CA PRO A 164 -3.73 1.26 15.88
C PRO A 164 -4.19 1.13 14.43
N PRO A 165 -3.34 1.48 13.44
CA PRO A 165 -3.67 1.30 12.03
C PRO A 165 -3.81 -0.17 11.67
N ALA A 166 -4.53 -0.45 10.58
CA ALA A 166 -4.64 -1.80 10.05
C ALA A 166 -3.26 -2.33 9.62
N LEU A 167 -3.00 -3.63 9.82
CA LEU A 167 -1.77 -4.26 9.38
C LEU A 167 -2.01 -5.08 8.11
N VAL A 168 -1.19 -4.85 7.11
CA VAL A 168 -1.16 -5.62 5.85
C VAL A 168 0.23 -6.24 5.74
N ALA A 169 0.30 -7.51 5.38
CA ALA A 169 1.57 -8.21 5.15
C ALA A 169 1.57 -8.84 3.76
N TYR A 170 2.61 -8.57 2.98
CA TYR A 170 2.87 -9.31 1.75
C TYR A 170 3.55 -10.63 2.08
N VAL A 171 2.93 -11.71 1.59
CA VAL A 171 3.41 -13.09 1.73
C VAL A 171 3.53 -13.67 0.33
N ARG A 172 4.69 -14.28 0.04
CA ARG A 172 4.87 -15.04 -1.21
C ARG A 172 4.21 -16.39 -1.09
N LEU A 173 3.52 -16.79 -2.13
CA LEU A 173 2.78 -18.03 -2.17
C LEU A 173 3.07 -18.73 -3.50
N ALA A 174 3.38 -20.03 -3.43
CA ALA A 174 3.30 -20.92 -4.57
C ALA A 174 1.95 -21.64 -4.51
N LEU A 175 1.23 -21.67 -5.62
CA LEU A 175 -0.07 -22.34 -5.76
C LEU A 175 -0.01 -23.26 -6.97
N GLY A 176 -0.44 -24.51 -6.80
CA GLY A 176 -0.53 -25.49 -7.87
C GLY A 176 -0.79 -26.88 -7.31
N PRO A 177 -1.20 -27.84 -8.16
CA PRO A 177 -1.01 -29.24 -7.83
C PRO A 177 0.50 -29.43 -7.72
N ALA A 178 0.98 -29.89 -6.57
CA ALA A 178 2.41 -30.02 -6.29
C ALA A 178 3.16 -30.80 -7.40
#